data_AF-A0A397VJU7-F1
#
_entry.id   AF-A0A397VJU7-F1
#
_cell.length_a   1.000
_cell.length_b   1.000
_cell.length_c   1.000
_cell.angle_alpha   90.00
_cell.angle_beta   90.00
_cell.angle_gamma   90.00
#
_symmetry.space_group_name_H-M   'P 1'
#
loop_
_entity.id
_entity.type
_entity.pdbx_description
1 polymer ?
#
loop_
_entity_poly.entity_id
_entity_poly.type
_entity_poly.pdbx_seq_one_letter_code
_entity_poly.pdbx_strand_id
1 'polypeptide(L)'
;MSGEDIIVKVRPYQQILESNLWNDIISKNMAPNIAISSIILPDRKKIPAQLPVRKVHFNNTSSIITDEHFAEISSWIDRHSSIYDVTKIPYKFNLLLRGSIDGFTCELFHSLCDNIPGTIAVIKVNGTNKYLVDIIH
;
A
#
# COMPACT_ATOMS: atom_id res chain seq x y z
N MET A 1 -20.35 -20.42 -25.89
CA MET A 1 -20.75 -19.10 -25.34
C MET A 1 -21.86 -18.57 -26.20
N SER A 2 -22.98 -18.15 -25.60
CA SER A 2 -24.07 -17.53 -26.35
C SER A 2 -23.75 -16.08 -26.71
N GLY A 3 -24.50 -15.48 -27.64
CA GLY A 3 -24.39 -14.05 -27.94
C GLY A 3 -24.66 -13.19 -26.69
N GLU A 4 -25.61 -13.61 -25.85
CA GLU A 4 -25.93 -12.99 -24.57
C GLU A 4 -24.74 -13.02 -23.60
N ASP A 5 -24.00 -14.13 -23.54
CA ASP A 5 -22.81 -14.25 -22.68
C ASP A 5 -21.72 -13.26 -23.09
N ILE A 6 -21.54 -13.02 -24.40
CA ILE A 6 -20.54 -12.07 -24.90
C ILE A 6 -20.91 -10.65 -24.48
N ILE A 7 -22.19 -10.29 -24.59
CA ILE A 7 -22.67 -8.97 -24.21
C ILE A 7 -22.54 -8.75 -22.69
N VAL A 8 -22.89 -9.73 -21.88
CA VAL A 8 -22.88 -9.59 -20.42
C VAL A 8 -21.46 -9.69 -19.84
N LYS A 9 -20.65 -10.64 -20.32
CA LYS A 9 -19.37 -10.98 -19.70
C LYS A 9 -18.16 -10.37 -20.40
N VAL A 10 -18.22 -10.09 -21.70
CA VAL A 10 -17.07 -9.63 -22.50
C VAL A 10 -17.14 -8.15 -22.82
N ARG A 11 -18.32 -7.64 -23.22
CA ARG A 11 -18.52 -6.22 -23.59
C ARG A 11 -18.09 -5.21 -22.52
N PRO A 12 -18.27 -5.42 -21.20
CA PRO A 12 -17.82 -4.45 -20.20
C PRO A 12 -16.31 -4.16 -20.27
N TYR A 13 -15.52 -5.10 -20.82
CA TYR A 13 -14.08 -4.99 -20.98
C TYR A 13 -13.66 -4.53 -22.38
N GLN A 14 -14.60 -4.09 -23.24
CA GLN A 14 -14.29 -3.68 -24.61
C GLN A 14 -13.25 -2.56 -24.67
N GLN A 15 -13.20 -1.66 -23.68
CA GLN A 15 -12.21 -0.57 -23.62
C GLN A 15 -10.75 -1.05 -23.48
N ILE A 16 -10.54 -2.25 -22.95
CA ILE A 16 -9.20 -2.85 -22.76
C ILE A 16 -8.88 -3.92 -23.81
N LEU A 17 -9.84 -4.27 -24.68
CA LEU A 17 -9.66 -5.23 -25.76
C LEU A 17 -9.20 -4.50 -27.02
N GLU A 18 -8.26 -5.10 -27.76
CA GLU A 18 -7.91 -4.59 -29.08
C GLU A 18 -9.11 -4.67 -30.03
N SER A 19 -9.27 -3.66 -30.88
CA SER A 19 -10.39 -3.55 -31.83
C SER A 19 -10.50 -4.75 -32.76
N ASN A 20 -9.37 -5.27 -33.23
CA ASN A 20 -9.31 -6.45 -34.11
C ASN A 20 -9.80 -7.71 -33.38
N LEU A 21 -9.40 -7.89 -32.11
CA LEU A 21 -9.84 -9.00 -31.28
C LEU A 21 -11.35 -8.92 -31.00
N TRP A 22 -11.88 -7.73 -30.74
CA TRP A 22 -13.31 -7.51 -30.56
C TRP A 22 -14.11 -7.91 -31.81
N ASN A 23 -13.68 -7.46 -32.99
CA ASN A 23 -14.33 -7.79 -34.26
C ASN A 23 -14.28 -9.29 -34.55
N ASP A 24 -13.16 -9.94 -34.25
CA ASP A 24 -13.00 -11.38 -34.42
C ASP A 24 -13.93 -12.17 -33.48
N ILE A 25 -14.10 -11.75 -32.22
CA ILE A 25 -15.02 -12.38 -31.27
C ILE A 25 -16.46 -12.31 -31.78
N ILE A 26 -16.90 -11.14 -32.25
CA ILE A 26 -18.25 -10.94 -32.78
C ILE A 26 -18.46 -11.74 -34.08
N SER A 27 -17.49 -11.68 -34.99
CA SER A 27 -17.56 -12.38 -36.29
C SER A 27 -17.56 -13.89 -36.11
N LYS A 28 -16.75 -14.42 -35.18
CA LYS A 28 -16.71 -15.85 -34.86
C LYS A 28 -17.97 -16.34 -34.17
N ASN A 29 -18.64 -15.47 -33.41
CA ASN A 29 -19.93 -15.77 -32.79
C ASN A 29 -21.08 -15.83 -33.83
N MET A 30 -21.09 -14.91 -34.80
CA MET A 30 -22.10 -14.87 -35.86
C MET A 30 -21.87 -15.93 -36.94
N ALA A 31 -20.61 -16.21 -37.29
CA ALA A 31 -20.21 -17.15 -38.32
C ALA A 31 -18.99 -17.96 -37.86
N PRO A 32 -19.20 -19.14 -37.25
CA PRO A 32 -18.13 -19.91 -36.60
C PRO A 32 -17.05 -20.41 -37.56
N ASN A 33 -17.31 -20.43 -38.86
CA ASN A 33 -16.36 -20.88 -39.88
C ASN A 33 -15.41 -19.78 -40.38
N ILE A 34 -15.57 -18.54 -39.94
CA ILE A 34 -14.69 -17.43 -40.33
C ILE A 34 -13.33 -17.58 -39.64
N ALA A 35 -12.26 -17.36 -40.41
CA ALA A 35 -10.90 -17.28 -39.89
C ALA A 35 -10.70 -15.96 -39.13
N ILE A 36 -10.08 -16.03 -37.96
CA ILE A 36 -9.74 -14.85 -37.16
C ILE A 36 -8.33 -14.36 -37.53
N SER A 37 -8.13 -13.05 -37.42
CA SER A 37 -6.87 -12.37 -37.75
C SER A 37 -6.02 -12.07 -36.51
N SER A 38 -6.65 -12.06 -35.34
CA SER A 38 -6.04 -11.77 -34.05
C SER A 38 -5.04 -12.84 -33.61
N ILE A 39 -3.94 -12.39 -33.02
CA ILE A 39 -2.90 -13.25 -32.48
C ILE A 39 -3.45 -13.90 -31.21
N ILE A 40 -3.73 -15.20 -31.27
CA ILE A 40 -4.10 -15.97 -30.09
C ILE A 40 -2.85 -16.11 -29.23
N LEU A 41 -2.83 -15.40 -28.10
CA LEU A 41 -1.78 -15.57 -27.12
C LEU A 41 -1.87 -16.99 -26.53
N PRO A 42 -0.73 -17.65 -26.30
CA PRO A 42 -0.72 -18.95 -25.65
C PRO A 42 -1.35 -18.84 -24.27
N ASP A 43 -2.00 -19.92 -23.83
CA ASP A 43 -2.60 -19.99 -22.49
C ASP A 43 -1.59 -19.55 -21.43
N ARG A 44 -1.98 -18.56 -20.60
CA ARG A 44 -1.19 -18.19 -19.43
C ARG A 44 -1.12 -19.40 -18.51
N LYS A 45 0.05 -20.05 -18.47
CA LYS A 45 0.39 -20.99 -17.41
C LYS A 45 0.25 -20.23 -16.09
N LYS A 46 -0.74 -20.62 -15.27
CA LYS A 46 -0.84 -20.19 -13.87
C LYS A 46 0.33 -20.80 -13.12
N ILE A 47 1.50 -20.17 -13.24
CA ILE A 47 2.59 -20.44 -12.32
C ILE A 47 2.08 -19.90 -10.97
N PRO A 48 2.06 -20.69 -9.89
CA PRO A 48 1.88 -20.16 -8.55
C PRO A 48 3.15 -19.37 -8.23
N ALA A 49 3.29 -18.20 -8.84
CA ALA A 49 4.28 -17.23 -8.43
C ALA A 49 3.80 -16.75 -7.07
N GLN A 50 4.42 -17.27 -6.02
CA GLN A 50 4.44 -16.60 -4.74
C GLN A 50 4.98 -15.20 -5.05
N LEU A 51 4.07 -14.22 -5.16
CA LEU A 51 4.46 -12.83 -5.36
C LEU A 51 5.50 -12.53 -4.28
N PRO A 52 6.64 -11.91 -4.61
CA PRO A 52 7.58 -11.53 -3.59
C PRO A 52 6.80 -10.77 -2.52
N VAL A 53 6.92 -11.21 -1.26
CA VAL A 53 6.32 -10.52 -0.13
C VAL A 53 6.63 -9.05 -0.33
N ARG A 54 5.60 -8.22 -0.51
CA ARG A 54 5.78 -6.78 -0.65
C ARG A 54 6.49 -6.35 0.62
N LYS A 55 7.82 -6.19 0.54
CA LYS A 55 8.57 -5.51 1.59
C LYS A 55 7.99 -4.11 1.59
N VAL A 56 7.12 -3.83 2.55
CA VAL A 56 6.65 -2.48 2.79
C VAL A 56 7.90 -1.72 3.17
N HIS A 57 8.48 -1.02 2.21
CA HIS A 57 9.57 -0.11 2.51
C HIS A 57 8.95 0.97 3.38
N PHE A 58 9.32 0.95 4.65
CA PHE A 58 9.05 2.03 5.56
C PHE A 58 9.70 3.29 4.97
N ASN A 59 8.88 4.18 4.39
CA ASN A 59 9.39 5.43 3.87
C ASN A 59 9.30 6.46 5.00
N ASN A 60 10.42 6.69 5.64
CA ASN A 60 10.50 7.59 6.77
C ASN A 60 10.23 9.03 6.33
N THR A 61 9.10 9.57 6.77
CA THR A 61 8.73 10.96 6.50
C THR A 61 9.28 11.91 7.56
N SER A 62 9.87 11.41 8.65
CA SER A 62 10.37 12.19 9.78
C SER A 62 11.72 12.84 9.49
N SER A 63 11.87 14.09 9.91
CA SER A 63 13.16 14.80 9.94
C SER A 63 13.90 14.68 11.27
N ILE A 64 13.25 14.10 12.28
CA ILE A 64 13.74 14.08 13.67
C ILE A 64 14.21 12.69 14.08
N ILE A 65 13.54 11.64 13.59
CA ILE A 65 13.83 10.24 13.94
C ILE A 65 14.24 9.43 12.72
N THR A 66 15.22 8.55 12.90
CA THR A 66 15.74 7.64 11.87
C THR A 66 15.00 6.30 11.91
N ASP A 67 15.22 5.47 10.89
CA ASP A 67 14.59 4.15 10.78
C ASP A 67 15.00 3.22 11.93
N GLU A 68 16.20 3.39 12.46
CA GLU A 68 16.69 2.70 13.65
C GLU A 68 15.85 3.04 14.89
N HIS A 69 15.46 4.31 15.06
CA HIS A 69 14.58 4.71 16.15
C HIS A 69 13.17 4.11 15.99
N PHE A 70 12.67 3.97 14.76
CA PHE A 70 11.40 3.28 14.54
C PHE A 70 11.47 1.79 14.87
N ALA A 71 12.59 1.13 14.55
CA ALA A 71 12.81 -0.26 14.95
C ALA A 71 12.88 -0.43 16.49
N GLU A 72 13.54 0.51 17.18
CA GLU A 72 13.63 0.53 18.64
C GLU A 72 12.25 0.77 19.27
N ILE A 73 11.51 1.79 18.83
CA ILE A 73 10.14 2.05 19.30
C ILE A 73 9.23 0.83 19.06
N SER A 74 9.35 0.18 17.90
CA SER A 74 8.58 -1.04 17.59
C SER A 74 8.89 -2.16 18.59
N SER A 75 10.15 -2.32 18.98
CA SER A 75 10.54 -3.30 19.99
C SER A 75 9.97 -2.97 21.37
N TRP A 76 9.86 -1.68 21.74
CA TRP A 76 9.25 -1.25 23.00
C TRP A 76 7.75 -1.51 23.05
N ILE A 77 7.03 -1.26 21.94
CA ILE A 77 5.59 -1.54 21.82
C ILE A 77 5.31 -3.02 22.08
N ASP A 78 6.08 -3.90 21.44
CA ASP A 78 5.91 -5.36 21.56
C ASP A 78 6.55 -5.95 22.82
N ARG A 79 7.25 -5.14 23.62
CA ARG A 79 8.13 -5.59 24.71
C ARG A 79 9.10 -6.69 24.25
N HIS A 80 9.58 -6.55 23.02
CA HIS A 80 10.48 -7.49 22.38
C HIS A 80 11.87 -7.39 23.01
N SER A 81 12.55 -8.53 23.18
CA SER A 81 13.83 -8.59 23.88
C SER A 81 15.01 -8.04 23.07
N SER A 82 14.86 -7.97 21.74
CA SER A 82 15.84 -7.39 20.84
C SER A 82 15.22 -6.31 19.95
N ILE A 83 16.05 -5.39 19.46
CA ILE A 83 15.60 -4.36 18.52
C ILE A 83 15.27 -5.03 17.18
N TYR A 84 14.19 -4.58 16.53
CA TYR A 84 13.84 -5.06 15.20
C TYR A 84 14.91 -4.70 14.17
N ASP A 85 15.05 -5.51 13.13
CA ASP A 85 15.75 -5.08 11.93
C ASP A 85 14.90 -4.01 11.24
N VAL A 86 15.52 -2.91 10.79
CA VAL A 86 14.89 -1.81 10.06
C VAL A 86 14.06 -2.32 8.87
N THR A 87 14.49 -3.41 8.23
CA THR A 87 13.79 -4.02 7.10
C THR A 87 12.59 -4.89 7.49
N LYS A 88 12.39 -5.13 8.78
CA LYS A 88 11.38 -6.05 9.35
C LYS A 88 10.52 -5.39 10.43
N ILE A 89 10.42 -4.07 10.41
CA ILE A 89 9.52 -3.34 11.30
C ILE A 89 8.07 -3.78 11.02
N PRO A 90 7.32 -4.31 12.01
CA PRO A 90 5.97 -4.82 11.79
C PRO A 90 4.90 -3.71 11.72
N TYR A 91 5.29 -2.47 12.02
CA TYR A 91 4.40 -1.31 12.11
C TYR A 91 4.53 -0.36 10.92
N LYS A 92 3.40 0.27 10.57
CA LYS A 92 3.37 1.43 9.69
C LYS A 92 3.09 2.67 10.51
N PHE A 93 4.12 3.48 10.73
CA PHE A 93 3.98 4.76 11.40
C PHE A 93 3.41 5.82 10.45
N ASN A 94 2.33 6.48 10.87
CA ASN A 94 1.74 7.61 10.16
C ASN A 94 1.99 8.87 10.98
N LEU A 95 2.51 9.92 10.34
CA LEU A 95 2.69 11.22 10.98
C LEU A 95 1.33 11.92 11.09
N LEU A 96 0.91 12.23 12.32
CA LEU A 96 -0.32 12.99 12.59
C LEU A 96 -0.06 14.49 12.71
N LEU A 97 0.99 14.86 13.45
CA LEU A 97 1.33 16.24 13.74
C LEU A 97 2.86 16.41 13.77
N ARG A 98 3.37 17.48 13.19
CA ARG A 98 4.75 17.93 13.36
C ARG A 98 4.78 19.41 13.69
N GLY A 99 5.16 19.77 14.91
CA GLY A 99 5.10 21.18 15.29
C GLY A 99 6.06 22.12 14.56
N SER A 100 7.10 21.63 13.87
CA SER A 100 7.91 22.47 12.99
C SER A 100 7.21 22.86 11.68
N ILE A 101 6.14 22.16 11.29
CA ILE A 101 5.33 22.43 10.09
C ILE A 101 3.97 22.98 10.50
N ASP A 102 3.30 22.31 11.45
CA ASP A 102 1.91 22.55 11.82
C ASP A 102 1.78 23.48 13.04
N GLY A 103 2.86 23.72 13.77
CA GLY A 103 2.86 24.47 15.03
C GLY A 103 2.65 23.60 16.28
N PHE A 104 2.87 24.19 17.46
CA PHE A 104 2.87 23.49 18.75
C PHE A 104 1.76 24.00 19.69
N THR A 105 0.52 24.11 19.23
CA THR A 105 -0.61 24.54 20.08
C THR A 105 -1.31 23.34 20.71
N CYS A 106 -1.77 23.47 21.97
CA CYS A 106 -2.55 22.43 22.64
C CYS A 106 -3.85 22.10 21.88
N GLU A 107 -4.54 23.12 21.38
CA GLU A 107 -5.78 22.95 20.62
C GLU A 107 -5.57 22.06 19.39
N LEU A 108 -4.49 22.30 18.63
CA LEU A 108 -4.17 21.51 17.45
C LEU A 108 -3.82 20.07 17.82
N PHE A 109 -3.01 19.88 18.87
CA PHE A 109 -2.64 18.57 19.37
C PHE A 109 -3.88 17.75 19.77
N HIS A 110 -4.76 18.32 20.59
CA HIS A 110 -6.00 17.65 20.98
C HIS A 110 -6.90 17.36 19.78
N SER A 111 -7.03 18.29 18.83
CA SER A 111 -7.86 18.08 17.64
C SER A 111 -7.38 16.96 16.72
N LEU A 112 -6.07 16.69 16.66
CA LEU A 112 -5.47 15.73 15.73
C LEU A 112 -5.08 14.40 16.39
N CYS A 113 -4.86 14.37 17.70
CA CYS A 113 -4.32 13.20 18.40
C CYS A 113 -5.31 12.58 19.40
N ASP A 114 -6.32 13.31 19.88
CA ASP A 114 -7.25 12.77 20.88
C ASP A 114 -8.05 11.59 20.32
N ASN A 115 -8.28 10.58 21.16
CA ASN A 115 -9.01 9.35 20.83
C ASN A 115 -8.41 8.49 19.70
N ILE A 116 -7.15 8.74 19.31
CA ILE A 116 -6.43 7.88 18.37
C ILE A 116 -5.59 6.87 19.17
N PRO A 117 -5.97 5.58 19.18
CA PRO A 117 -5.26 4.57 19.94
C PRO A 117 -3.88 4.30 19.35
N GLY A 118 -2.90 4.05 20.22
CA GLY A 118 -1.53 3.74 19.79
C GLY A 118 -0.76 4.96 19.26
N THR A 119 -1.10 6.16 19.76
CA THR A 119 -0.40 7.39 19.40
C THR A 119 0.89 7.50 20.20
N ILE A 120 1.97 7.87 19.52
CA ILE A 120 3.29 8.05 20.13
C ILE A 120 3.73 9.49 19.91
N ALA A 121 4.05 10.18 21.00
CA ALA A 121 4.66 11.49 20.95
C ALA A 121 6.19 11.35 21.02
N VAL A 122 6.89 12.00 20.08
CA VAL A 122 8.35 12.08 20.07
C VAL A 122 8.77 13.54 20.10
N ILE A 123 9.55 13.92 21.11
CA ILE A 123 10.02 15.29 21.34
C ILE A 123 11.54 15.29 21.32
N LYS A 124 12.13 16.10 20.42
CA LYS A 124 13.57 16.35 20.40
C LYS A 124 13.92 17.55 21.26
N VAL A 125 14.82 17.37 22.23
CA VAL A 125 15.26 18.45 23.12
C VAL A 125 16.33 19.29 22.42
N ASN A 126 16.07 20.59 22.24
CA ASN A 126 16.98 21.48 21.55
C ASN A 126 18.37 21.54 22.21
N GLY A 127 19.43 21.63 21.40
CA GLY A 127 20.82 21.63 21.87
C GLY A 127 21.32 20.28 22.39
N THR A 128 20.53 19.21 22.27
CA THR A 128 20.95 17.85 22.65
C THR A 128 20.56 16.82 21.61
N ASN A 129 21.23 15.66 21.63
CA ASN A 129 20.83 14.48 20.86
C ASN A 129 19.89 13.56 21.66
N LYS A 130 19.06 14.13 22.53
CA LYS A 130 18.12 13.38 23.38
C LYS A 130 16.69 13.52 22.84
N TYR A 131 15.97 12.41 22.90
CA TYR A 131 14.56 12.31 22.55
C TYR A 131 13.75 11.90 23.78
N LEU A 132 12.60 12.53 23.98
CA LEU A 132 11.57 12.05 24.89
C LEU A 132 10.51 11.35 24.05
N VAL A 133 10.15 10.13 24.45
CA VAL A 133 9.14 9.33 23.77
C VAL A 133 8.07 8.99 24.81
N ASP A 134 6.82 9.28 24.47
CA ASP A 134 5.67 8.98 25.31
C ASP A 134 4.58 8.29 24.49
N ILE A 135 3.88 7.34 25.12
CA ILE A 135 2.76 6.62 24.49
C ILE A 135 1.48 7.21 25.07
N ILE A 136 0.72 7.88 24.21
CA ILE A 136 -0.53 8.52 24.60
C ILE A 136 -1.63 7.45 24.56
N HIS A 137 -2.31 7.29 25.69
CA HIS A 137 -3.40 6.34 25.89
C HIS A 137 -4.77 6.98 25.68
#